data_AF-A0A839IAU3-F1
#
_entry.id   AF-A0A839IAU3-F1
#
_cell.length_a   1.000
_cell.length_b   1.000
_cell.length_c   1.000
_cell.angle_alpha   90.00
_cell.angle_beta   90.00
_cell.angle_gamma   90.00
#
_symmetry.space_group_name_H-M   'P 1'
#
loop_
_entity.id
_entity.type
_entity.pdbx_description
1 polymer ?
#
loop_
_entity_poly.entity_id
_entity_poly.type
_entity_poly.pdbx_seq_one_letter_code
_entity_poly.pdbx_strand_id
1 'polypeptide(L)' 'MIGWKVLYKFNENEVVCEIVGQIVSDGAFFAIPVYHDGCIKMAWFSPNDEVKVIERK' A
#
# COMPACT_ATOMS: atom_id res chain seq x y z
N MET A 1 8.96 13.35 2.99
CA MET A 1 8.27 12.09 2.64
C MET A 1 7.06 11.97 3.54
N ILE A 2 5.87 11.75 2.98
CA ILE A 2 4.63 11.61 3.74
C ILE A 2 4.66 10.21 4.36
N GLY A 3 4.85 10.12 5.68
CA GLY A 3 5.10 8.88 6.42
C GLY A 3 3.85 8.01 6.67
N TRP A 4 2.98 7.88 5.66
CA TRP A 4 1.76 7.10 5.76
C TRP A 4 2.06 5.61 5.62
N LYS A 5 1.42 4.81 6.47
CA LYS A 5 1.47 3.34 6.38
C LYS A 5 0.11 2.80 5.99
N VAL A 6 0.13 1.72 5.22
CA VAL A 6 -1.07 0.99 4.81
C VAL A 6 -0.99 -0.44 5.29
N LEU A 7 -2.13 -0.97 5.69
CA LEU A 7 -2.31 -2.40 5.87
C LEU A 7 -2.68 -3.00 4.52
N TYR A 8 -1.81 -3.84 3.99
CA TYR A 8 -1.97 -4.52 2.72
C TYR A 8 -2.24 -6.00 2.95
N LYS A 9 -3.29 -6.54 2.32
CA LYS A 9 -3.59 -7.97 2.38
C LYS A 9 -2.82 -8.69 1.27
N PHE A 10 -1.73 -9.34 1.64
CA PHE A 10 -0.95 -10.17 0.73
C PHE A 10 -1.29 -11.64 1.00
N ASN A 11 -2.04 -12.26 0.08
CA ASN A 11 -2.67 -13.56 0.28
C ASN A 11 -3.62 -13.56 1.49
N GLU A 12 -3.40 -14.43 2.48
CA GLU A 12 -4.15 -14.51 3.73
C GLU A 12 -3.55 -13.67 4.87
N ASN A 13 -2.41 -13.01 4.63
CA ASN A 13 -1.69 -12.25 5.64
C ASN A 13 -1.91 -10.74 5.47
N GLU A 14 -2.01 -10.03 6.58
CA GLU A 14 -2.00 -8.58 6.62
C GLU A 14 -0.58 -8.08 6.89
N VAL A 15 -0.10 -7.17 6.05
CA VAL A 15 1.26 -6.63 6.11
C VAL A 15 1.19 -5.12 6.24
N VAL A 16 1.95 -4.56 7.17
CA VAL A 16 2.09 -3.10 7.30
C VAL A 16 3.22 -2.64 6.38
N CYS A 17 2.88 -1.76 5.46
CA CYS A 17 3.76 -1.25 4.42
C CYS A 17 3.88 0.28 4.53
N GLU A 18 5.07 0.83 4.31
CA GLU A 18 5.27 2.29 4.27
C GLU A 18 5.14 2.81 2.83
N ILE A 19 4.32 3.83 2.62
CA ILE A 19 4.15 4.46 1.31
C ILE A 19 5.39 5.29 0.99
N VAL A 20 6.01 5.02 -0.16
CA VAL A 20 7.24 5.72 -0.58
C VAL A 20 7.08 6.51 -1.89
N GLY A 21 5.87 6.61 -2.42
CA GLY A 21 5.61 7.34 -3.67
C GLY A 21 4.12 7.60 -3.92
N GLN A 22 3.82 8.03 -5.14
CA GLN A 22 2.46 8.38 -5.56
C GLN A 22 1.66 7.15 -5.96
N ILE A 23 0.35 7.22 -5.75
CA ILE A 23 -0.61 6.23 -6.23
C ILE A 23 -0.67 6.32 -7.77
N VAL A 24 -0.64 5.18 -8.44
CA VAL A 24 -0.95 5.06 -9.87
C VAL A 24 -2.24 4.26 -10.03
N SER A 25 -3.03 4.57 -11.07
CA SER A 25 -4.27 3.85 -11.39
C SER A 25 -4.33 3.59 -12.88
N ASP A 26 -4.88 2.43 -13.26
CA ASP A 26 -5.21 2.08 -14.64
C ASP A 26 -6.73 2.08 -14.90
N GLY A 27 -7.53 2.53 -13.92
CA GLY A 27 -8.99 2.57 -13.99
C GLY A 27 -9.69 1.29 -13.51
N ALA A 28 -8.99 0.15 -13.41
CA ALA A 28 -9.50 -1.09 -12.84
C ALA A 28 -8.87 -1.39 -11.48
N PHE A 29 -7.62 -0.98 -11.29
CA PHE A 29 -6.84 -1.16 -10.09
C PHE A 29 -6.09 0.12 -9.74
N PHE A 30 -5.62 0.14 -8.51
CA PHE A 30 -4.68 1.11 -8.00
C PHE A 30 -3.42 0.38 -7.56
N ALA A 31 -2.26 1.02 -7.74
CA ALA A 31 -1.00 0.52 -7.24
C ALA A 31 -0.26 1.61 -6.47
N ILE A 32 0.35 1.24 -5.35
CA ILE A 32 1.17 2.14 -4.53
C ILE A 32 2.55 1.53 -4.36
N PRO A 33 3.63 2.29 -4.63
CA PRO A 33 4.97 1.86 -4.26
C PRO A 33 5.12 1.89 -2.74
N VAL A 34 5.46 0.75 -2.18
CA VAL A 34 5.65 0.57 -0.74
C VAL A 34 7.02 -0.01 -0.43
N TYR A 35 7.60 0.42 0.70
CA TYR A 35 8.80 -0.20 1.26
C TYR A 35 8.39 -1.31 2.23
N HIS A 36 8.89 -2.52 1.98
CA HIS A 36 8.66 -3.70 2.81
C HIS A 36 9.87 -4.64 2.73
N ASP A 37 10.35 -5.10 3.88
CA ASP A 37 11.48 -6.03 4.02
C ASP A 37 12.74 -5.64 3.21
N GLY A 38 13.15 -4.37 3.28
CA GLY A 38 14.40 -3.95 2.65
C GLY A 38 14.31 -3.62 1.16
N CYS A 39 13.13 -3.74 0.55
CA CYS A 39 12.94 -3.49 -0.88
C CYS A 39 11.65 -2.70 -1.17
N ILE A 40 11.60 -2.06 -2.35
CA ILE A 40 10.42 -1.36 -2.84
C ILE A 40 9.61 -2.34 -3.69
N LYS A 41 8.32 -2.49 -3.36
CA LYS A 41 7.35 -3.32 -4.08
C LYS A 41 6.13 -2.47 -4.47
N MET A 42 5.30 -2.98 -5.38
CA MET A 42 4.00 -2.37 -5.69
C MET A 42 2.90 -3.12 -4.96
N ALA A 43 2.16 -2.44 -4.09
CA ALA A 43 0.93 -2.96 -3.50
C ALA A 43 -0.24 -2.64 -4.43
N TRP A 44 -0.92 -3.66 -4.93
CA TRP A 44 -2.06 -3.54 -5.86
C TRP A 44 -3.37 -3.75 -5.11
N PHE A 45 -4.34 -2.89 -5.36
CA PHE A 45 -5.65 -2.95 -4.73
C PHE A 45 -6.75 -2.60 -5.73
N SER A 46 -7.86 -3.31 -5.61
CA SER A 46 -9.11 -3.04 -6.29
C SER A 46 -9.79 -1.81 -5.65
N PRO A 47 -10.59 -1.03 -6.41
CA PRO A 47 -11.44 0.02 -5.85
C PRO A 47 -12.38 -0.46 -4.73
N ASN A 48 -12.67 -1.77 -4.67
CA ASN A 48 -13.53 -2.39 -3.65
C ASN A 48 -12.76 -2.93 -2.45
N ASP A 49 -11.42 -2.89 -2.46
CA ASP A 49 -10.63 -3.39 -1.35
C ASP A 49 -10.68 -2.40 -0.17
N GLU A 50 -10.81 -2.94 1.04
CA GLU A 50 -10.75 -2.13 2.25
C GLU A 50 -9.28 -1.78 2.55
N VAL A 51 -8.92 -0.51 2.38
CA VAL A 51 -7.58 0.00 2.71
C VAL A 51 -7.61 0.66 4.08
N LYS A 52 -6.88 0.10 5.05
CA LYS A 52 -6.69 0.72 6.37
C LYS A 52 -5.43 1.57 6.38
N VAL A 53 -5.59 2.86 6.58
CA VAL A 53 -4.50 3.82 6.76
C VAL A 53 -4.11 3.87 8.23
N ILE A 54 -2.83 3.65 8.52
CA ILE A 54 -2.28 3.78 9.87
C ILE A 54 -1.44 5.05 9.90
N GLU A 55 -2.00 6.10 10.50
CA GLU A 55 -1.28 7.36 10.71
C GLU A 55 -0.20 7.17 11.77
N ARG A 56 1.04 7.62 11.48
CA ARG A 56 2.08 7.75 12.51
C ARG A 56 1.95 9.14 13.15
N LYS A 57 1.76 9.18 14.47
CA LYS A 57 2.03 10.38 15.28
C LYS A 57 3.53 10.67 15.30
#